data_AF-A0A1J8P1R5-F1
#
_entry.id   AF-A0A1J8P1R5-F1
#
_cell.length_a   1.000
_cell.length_b   1.000
_cell.length_c   1.000
_cell.angle_alpha   90.00
_cell.angle_beta   90.00
_cell.angle_gamma   90.00
#
_symmetry.space_group_name_H-M   'P 1'
#
loop_
_entity.id
_entity.type
_entity.pdbx_description
1 polymer ?
#
loop_
_entity_poly.entity_id
_entity_poly.type
_entity_poly.pdbx_seq_one_letter_code
_entity_poly.pdbx_strand_id
1 'polypeptide(L)' 'TVKGALWHEENLPPDTIMYCLLGDRNTEKQAVKDIVKKISKDKYLQTGGNETVGMGWFKMQEYKKGVEQ' A
#
# COMPACT_ATOMS: atom_id res chain seq x y z
N THR A 1 -16.73 -29.85 -10.71
CA THR A 1 -15.53 -29.04 -10.98
C THR A 1 -15.45 -28.80 -12.47
N VAL A 2 -15.30 -27.56 -12.94
CA VAL A 2 -15.14 -27.29 -14.39
C VAL A 2 -13.71 -27.63 -14.82
N LYS A 3 -13.55 -28.12 -16.06
CA LYS A 3 -12.24 -28.51 -16.60
C LYS A 3 -11.35 -27.26 -16.71
N GLY A 4 -10.16 -27.29 -16.11
CA GLY A 4 -9.18 -26.20 -16.15
C GLY A 4 -9.23 -25.18 -15.01
N ALA A 5 -10.14 -25.32 -14.04
CA ALA A 5 -10.24 -24.42 -12.89
C ALA A 5 -9.44 -24.91 -11.66
N LEU A 6 -8.17 -25.28 -11.87
CA LEU A 6 -7.23 -25.58 -10.80
C LEU A 6 -5.91 -24.88 -11.12
N TRP A 7 -5.49 -23.98 -10.24
CA TRP A 7 -4.24 -23.23 -10.37
C TRP A 7 -3.64 -22.97 -8.99
N HIS A 8 -2.39 -22.54 -8.97
CA HIS A 8 -1.69 -22.07 -7.79
C HIS A 8 -1.43 -20.58 -7.91
N GLU A 9 -1.46 -19.89 -6.77
CA GLU A 9 -1.17 -18.47 -6.66
C GLU A 9 -0.25 -18.27 -5.45
N GLU A 10 0.77 -17.43 -5.62
CA GLU A 10 1.69 -17.06 -4.55
C GLU A 10 1.21 -15.77 -3.88
N ASN A 11 1.34 -15.69 -2.56
CA ASN A 11 0.96 -14.53 -1.78
C ASN A 11 2.12 -14.05 -0.91
N LEU A 12 2.21 -12.74 -0.75
CA LEU A 12 3.14 -12.13 0.19
C LEU A 12 2.70 -12.42 1.64
N PRO A 13 3.62 -12.80 2.56
CA PRO A 13 3.28 -12.98 3.96
C PRO A 13 2.74 -11.68 4.60
N PRO A 14 1.77 -11.76 5.53
CA PRO A 14 1.09 -10.59 6.09
C PRO A 14 1.99 -9.66 6.91
N ASP A 15 3.07 -10.17 7.52
CA ASP A 15 4.00 -9.38 8.35
C ASP A 15 5.12 -8.72 7.53
N THR A 16 5.01 -8.72 6.20
CA THR A 16 6.02 -8.11 5.33
C THR A 16 5.95 -6.58 5.39
N ILE A 17 7.10 -5.95 5.64
CA ILE A 17 7.24 -4.49 5.59
C ILE A 17 7.81 -4.07 4.23
N MET A 18 7.10 -3.17 3.56
CA MET A 18 7.52 -2.58 2.28
C MET A 18 7.66 -1.06 2.40
N TYR A 19 8.43 -0.45 1.50
CA TYR A 19 8.57 1.00 1.42
C TYR A 19 8.56 1.47 -0.03
N CYS A 20 8.11 2.71 -0.24
CA CYS A 20 8.10 3.36 -1.54
C CYS A 20 8.39 4.86 -1.36
N LEU A 21 9.11 5.45 -2.31
CA LEU A 21 9.34 6.89 -2.36
C LEU A 21 8.32 7.54 -3.30
N LEU A 22 7.61 8.54 -2.79
CA LEU A 22 6.67 9.35 -3.58
C LEU A 22 7.35 10.67 -3.96
N GLY A 23 7.39 10.96 -5.26
CA GLY A 23 7.94 12.21 -5.80
C GLY A 23 6.96 12.86 -6.78
N ASP A 24 6.83 14.18 -6.68
CA ASP A 24 6.07 14.97 -7.65
C ASP A 24 7.02 15.58 -8.69
N ARG A 25 6.58 15.60 -9.95
CA ARG A 25 7.28 16.32 -11.03
C ARG A 25 6.82 17.77 -11.15
N ASN A 26 5.61 18.09 -10.69
CA ASN A 26 5.07 19.44 -10.70
C ASN A 26 4.88 19.93 -9.26
N THR A 27 5.80 20.78 -8.81
CA THR A 27 5.80 21.30 -7.44
C THR A 27 4.64 22.25 -7.12
N GLU A 28 3.93 22.76 -8.12
CA GLU A 28 2.77 23.63 -7.91
C GLU A 28 1.54 22.84 -7.45
N LYS A 29 1.43 21.59 -7.89
CA LYS A 29 0.39 20.65 -7.47
C LYS A 29 0.93 19.90 -6.27
N GLN A 30 0.38 20.14 -5.07
CA GLN A 30 0.89 19.54 -3.84
C GLN A 30 0.49 18.06 -3.69
N ALA A 31 0.55 17.27 -4.76
CA ALA A 31 -0.10 15.96 -4.84
C ALA A 31 0.46 14.97 -3.81
N VAL A 32 1.78 14.97 -3.59
CA VAL A 32 2.41 14.13 -2.56
C VAL A 32 1.87 14.47 -1.17
N LYS A 33 1.70 15.76 -0.85
CA LYS A 33 1.14 16.18 0.44
C LYS A 33 -0.30 15.72 0.62
N ASP A 34 -1.10 15.82 -0.45
CA ASP A 34 -2.50 15.37 -0.42
C ASP A 34 -2.61 13.85 -0.23
N ILE A 35 -1.76 13.08 -0.91
CA ILE A 35 -1.67 11.62 -0.75
C ILE A 35 -1.28 11.26 0.68
N VAL A 36 -0.22 11.87 1.22
CA VAL A 36 0.24 11.63 2.60
C VAL A 36 -0.84 11.99 3.61
N LYS A 37 -1.55 13.10 3.40
CA LYS A 37 -2.68 13.53 4.25
C LYS A 37 -3.83 12.50 4.22
N LYS A 38 -4.17 11.99 3.03
CA LYS A 38 -5.21 10.96 2.88
C LYS A 38 -4.81 9.65 3.56
N ILE A 39 -3.59 9.18 3.33
CA ILE A 39 -3.02 7.98 3.98
C ILE A 39 -2.97 8.12 5.49
N SER A 40 -2.63 9.31 6.01
CA SER A 40 -2.58 9.55 7.45
C SER A 40 -3.97 9.46 8.11
N LYS A 41 -5.03 9.76 7.36
CA LYS A 41 -6.42 9.62 7.80
C LYS A 41 -6.90 8.17 7.69
N ASP A 42 -6.71 7.57 6.52
CA ASP A 42 -7.14 6.21 6.18
C ASP A 42 -5.93 5.27 6.25
N LYS A 43 -5.71 4.67 7.44
CA LYS A 43 -4.48 3.93 7.77
C LYS A 43 -4.30 2.61 7.03
N TYR A 44 -5.30 2.17 6.28
CA TYR A 44 -5.24 0.90 5.54
C TYR A 44 -5.53 1.15 4.07
N LEU A 45 -4.70 0.56 3.22
CA LEU A 45 -4.84 0.61 1.77
C LEU A 45 -4.94 -0.82 1.26
N GLN A 46 -5.96 -1.09 0.44
CA GLN A 46 -6.03 -2.30 -0.36
C GLN A 46 -5.15 -2.12 -1.60
N THR A 47 -4.31 -3.11 -1.87
CA THR A 47 -3.46 -3.16 -3.07
C THR A 47 -3.39 -4.59 -3.61
N GLY A 48 -3.39 -4.73 -4.93
CA GLY A 48 -3.38 -6.04 -5.59
C GLY A 48 -4.77 -6.62 -5.83
N GLY A 49 -4.83 -7.91 -6.16
CA GLY A 49 -6.09 -8.64 -6.41
C GLY A 49 -6.66 -9.28 -5.14
N ASN A 50 -7.69 -10.13 -5.32
CA ASN A 50 -8.23 -10.99 -4.26
C ASN A 50 -8.75 -10.23 -3.01
N GLU A 51 -9.18 -8.98 -3.18
CA GLU A 51 -9.77 -8.16 -2.11
C GLU A 51 -10.97 -8.85 -1.46
N THR A 52 -11.85 -9.45 -2.27
CA THR A 52 -13.08 -10.11 -1.82
C THR A 52 -12.85 -11.36 -0.98
N VAL A 53 -11.63 -11.90 -1.03
CA VAL A 53 -11.18 -13.02 -0.20
C VAL A 53 -10.18 -12.58 0.87
N GLY A 54 -10.05 -11.26 1.10
CA GLY A 54 -9.31 -10.68 2.22
C GLY A 54 -7.83 -10.41 1.98
N MET A 55 -7.35 -10.48 0.73
CA MET A 55 -5.93 -10.28 0.41
C MET A 55 -5.59 -8.81 0.13
N GLY A 56 -4.33 -8.45 0.33
CA GLY A 56 -3.76 -7.18 -0.14
C GLY A 56 -3.97 -5.96 0.77
N TRP A 57 -4.29 -6.16 2.05
CA TRP A 57 -4.49 -5.07 3.01
C TRP A 57 -3.19 -4.67 3.69
N PHE A 58 -2.75 -3.42 3.49
CA PHE A 58 -1.53 -2.89 4.09
C PHE A 58 -1.85 -1.75 5.04
N LYS A 59 -1.23 -1.79 6.23
CA LYS A 59 -1.19 -0.62 7.10
C LYS A 59 -0.18 0.37 6.56
N MET A 60 -0.64 1.59 6.29
CA MET A 60 0.17 2.64 5.70
C MET A 60 0.77 3.53 6.78
N GLN A 61 2.04 3.91 6.61
CA GLN A 61 2.76 4.78 7.53
C GLN A 61 3.70 5.69 6.75
N GLU A 62 3.59 7.00 6.98
CA GLU A 62 4.60 7.96 6.53
C GLU A 62 5.86 7.79 7.40
N TYR A 63 7.01 7.66 6.75
CA TYR A 63 8.30 7.75 7.44
C TYR A 63 8.60 9.20 7.80
N LYS A 64 8.78 9.48 9.10
CA LYS A 64 9.23 10.77 9.61
C LYS A 64 10.65 10.59 10.14
N LYS A 65 11.59 11.38 9.62
CA LYS A 65 12.96 11.38 10.15
C LYS A 65 12.89 11.73 11.65
N GLY A 66 13.45 10.87 12.50
CA GLY A 66 13.54 11.15 13.92
C GLY A 66 14.35 12.42 14.14
N VAL A 67 13.91 13.26 15.07
CA VAL A 67 14.72 14.36 15.58
C VAL A 67 15.80 13.71 16.46
N GLU A 68 17.07 13.82 16.07
CA GLU A 68 18.18 13.51 16.98
C GLU A 68 18.05 14.47 18.18
N GLN A 69 17.94 13.89 19.38
CA GLN A 69 17.91 14.65 20.63
C GLN A 69 19.26 15.30 20.91
#